data_AF-A0A3L7QDB6-F1
#
_entry.id   AF-A0A3L7QDB6-F1
#
_cell.length_a   1.000
_cell.length_b   1.000
_cell.length_c   1.000
_cell.angle_alpha   90.00
_cell.angle_beta   90.00
_cell.angle_gamma   90.00
#
_symmetry.space_group_name_H-M   'P 1'
#
loop_
_entity.id
_entity.type
_entity.pdbx_description
1 polymer ?
#
loop_
_entity_poly.entity_id
_entity_poly.type
_entity_poly.pdbx_seq_one_letter_code
_entity_poly.pdbx_strand_id
1 'polypeptide(L)'
;MNLTPKQLATLGLLTGWLLTASLSGCQTTVGGQTLPSADYLKDDIQYFPAGPEFLLPNAVRAHQEYKAAQLGDDAEPYNPNP
;
A
#
# COMPACT_ATOMS: atom_id res chain seq x y z
N MET A 1 -2.59 8.72 -53.26
CA MET A 1 -3.37 7.49 -53.01
C MET A 1 -4.79 7.92 -52.69
N ASN A 2 -5.75 7.69 -53.61
CA ASN A 2 -7.14 8.04 -53.37
C ASN A 2 -7.85 6.81 -52.80
N LEU A 3 -7.99 6.78 -51.47
CA LEU A 3 -8.73 5.69 -50.80
C LEU A 3 -10.23 5.86 -51.06
N THR A 4 -10.90 4.76 -51.38
CA THR A 4 -12.35 4.75 -51.56
C THR A 4 -13.05 4.81 -50.21
N PRO A 5 -14.29 5.34 -50.13
CA PRO A 5 -15.02 5.47 -48.86
C PRO A 5 -15.22 4.12 -48.15
N LYS A 6 -15.29 3.02 -48.91
CA LYS A 6 -15.36 1.65 -48.36
C LYS A 6 -14.05 1.22 -47.70
N GLN A 7 -12.91 1.67 -48.22
CA GLN A 7 -11.59 1.40 -47.62
C GLN A 7 -11.35 2.21 -46.36
N LEU A 8 -11.84 3.46 -46.28
CA LEU A 8 -11.85 4.20 -45.01
C LEU A 8 -12.72 3.53 -43.95
N ALA A 9 -13.92 3.07 -44.33
CA ALA A 9 -14.82 2.40 -43.39
C ALA A 9 -14.24 1.09 -42.84
N THR A 10 -13.64 0.27 -43.71
CA THR A 10 -13.00 -1.00 -43.29
C THR A 10 -11.75 -0.77 -42.44
N LEU A 11 -10.94 0.23 -42.76
CA LEU A 11 -9.77 0.59 -41.95
C LEU A 11 -10.18 1.05 -40.55
N GLY A 12 -11.21 1.91 -40.45
CA GLY A 12 -11.74 2.40 -39.17
C GLY A 12 -12.34 1.30 -38.30
N LEU A 13 -13.00 0.32 -38.91
CA LEU A 13 -13.58 -0.82 -38.19
C LEU A 13 -12.48 -1.75 -37.65
N LEU A 14 -11.42 -1.98 -38.43
CA LEU A 14 -10.26 -2.77 -38.00
C LEU A 14 -9.47 -2.10 -36.86
N THR A 15 -9.18 -0.81 -36.97
CA THR A 15 -8.49 -0.09 -35.88
C THR A 15 -9.36 0.01 -34.64
N GLY A 16 -10.66 0.25 -34.79
CA GLY A 16 -11.60 0.26 -33.68
C GLY A 16 -11.64 -1.06 -32.93
N TRP A 17 -11.65 -2.19 -33.65
CA TRP A 17 -11.65 -3.53 -33.04
C TRP A 17 -10.33 -3.87 -32.35
N LEU A 18 -9.20 -3.49 -32.94
CA LEU A 18 -7.88 -3.70 -32.33
C LEU A 18 -7.72 -2.89 -31.05
N LEU A 19 -8.20 -1.64 -31.04
CA LEU A 19 -8.21 -0.78 -29.87
C LEU A 19 -9.04 -1.39 -28.74
N THR A 20 -10.29 -1.79 -29.00
CA THR A 20 -11.16 -2.34 -27.94
C THR A 20 -10.60 -3.64 -27.35
N ALA A 21 -9.99 -4.50 -28.16
CA ALA A 21 -9.34 -5.73 -27.68
C ALA A 21 -8.12 -5.45 -26.78
N SER A 22 -7.39 -4.36 -27.02
CA SER A 22 -6.26 -3.96 -26.17
C SER A 22 -6.66 -3.36 -24.82
N LEU A 23 -7.89 -2.83 -24.70
CA LEU A 23 -8.42 -2.30 -23.44
C LEU A 23 -9.03 -3.38 -22.54
N SER A 24 -9.37 -4.55 -23.07
CA SER A 24 -9.81 -5.68 -22.25
C SER A 24 -8.61 -6.43 -21.66
N GLY A 25 -8.38 -6.28 -20.35
CA GLY A 25 -7.41 -7.11 -19.62
C GLY A 25 -7.89 -8.56 -19.48
N CYS A 26 -6.99 -9.52 -19.59
CA CYS A 26 -7.25 -10.91 -19.22
C CYS A 26 -6.89 -11.09 -17.74
N GLN A 27 -7.86 -11.48 -16.92
CA GLN A 27 -7.61 -11.83 -15.52
C GLN A 27 -6.77 -13.12 -15.47
N THR A 28 -5.53 -13.04 -15.00
CA THR A 28 -4.61 -14.18 -14.98
C THR A 28 -4.84 -15.04 -13.74
N THR A 29 -5.08 -16.34 -13.96
CA THR A 29 -5.06 -17.34 -12.88
C THR A 29 -3.75 -18.12 -12.92
N VAL A 30 -3.07 -18.22 -11.77
CA VAL A 30 -1.81 -18.95 -11.62
C VAL A 30 -1.93 -19.81 -10.37
N GLY A 31 -1.65 -21.11 -10.48
CA GLY A 31 -1.73 -22.04 -9.35
C GLY A 31 -3.12 -22.17 -8.71
N GLY A 32 -4.20 -21.88 -9.44
CA GLY A 32 -5.57 -21.92 -8.94
C GLY A 32 -6.00 -20.66 -8.15
N GLN A 33 -5.12 -19.67 -8.02
CA GLN A 33 -5.50 -18.34 -7.50
C GLN A 33 -5.59 -17.32 -8.63
N THR A 34 -6.43 -16.32 -8.42
CA THR A 34 -6.54 -15.17 -9.29
C THR A 34 -5.75 -14.02 -8.70
N LEU A 35 -4.68 -13.62 -9.37
CA LEU A 35 -3.73 -12.68 -8.80
C LEU A 35 -4.27 -11.24 -8.86
N PRO A 36 -4.05 -10.41 -7.81
CA PRO A 36 -4.52 -9.02 -7.77
C PRO A 36 -3.93 -8.11 -8.85
N SER A 37 -2.73 -8.43 -9.33
CA SER A 37 -2.00 -7.67 -10.36
C SER A 37 -1.17 -8.60 -11.24
N ALA A 38 -0.82 -8.14 -12.45
CA ALA A 38 -0.05 -8.92 -13.42
C ALA A 38 1.38 -9.25 -12.95
N ASP A 39 1.95 -8.40 -12.09
CA ASP A 39 3.30 -8.55 -11.57
C ASP A 39 3.35 -9.01 -10.11
N TYR A 40 2.25 -9.51 -9.55
CA TYR A 40 2.17 -9.95 -8.16
C TYR A 40 3.27 -10.94 -7.74
N LEU A 41 3.71 -11.82 -8.65
CA LEU A 41 4.78 -12.80 -8.37
C LEU A 41 6.20 -12.21 -8.44
N LYS A 42 6.35 -11.02 -9.03
CA LYS A 42 7.62 -10.29 -9.15
C LYS A 42 7.71 -9.13 -8.18
N ASP A 43 6.60 -8.77 -7.55
CA ASP A 43 6.56 -7.74 -6.53
C ASP A 43 7.32 -8.24 -5.32
N ASP A 44 8.31 -7.47 -4.88
CA ASP A 44 9.02 -7.77 -3.66
C ASP A 44 8.03 -7.69 -2.50
N ILE A 45 8.11 -8.63 -1.58
CA ILE A 45 7.34 -8.53 -0.33
C ILE A 45 7.77 -7.21 0.33
N GLN A 46 6.84 -6.27 0.43
CA GLN A 46 7.05 -5.02 1.16
C GLN A 46 7.17 -5.34 2.65
N TYR A 47 8.38 -5.74 3.06
CA TYR A 47 8.70 -5.99 4.45
C TYR A 47 8.73 -4.67 5.20
N PHE A 48 7.69 -4.42 5.99
CA PHE A 48 7.68 -3.36 6.98
C PHE A 48 8.16 -3.97 8.30
N PRO A 49 9.38 -3.67 8.77
CA PRO A 49 9.79 -4.11 10.09
C PRO A 49 8.80 -3.58 11.12
N ALA A 50 8.62 -4.32 12.21
CA ALA A 50 7.91 -3.79 13.36
C ALA A 50 8.55 -2.45 13.75
N GLY A 51 7.72 -1.43 13.99
CA GLY A 51 8.18 -0.13 14.44
C GLY A 51 9.01 -0.26 15.73
N PRO A 52 9.77 0.77 16.12
CA PRO A 52 10.56 0.73 17.34
C PRO A 52 9.65 0.42 18.54
N GLU A 53 9.81 -0.75 19.13
CA GLU A 53 9.09 -1.14 20.34
C GLU A 53 9.74 -0.48 21.56
N PHE A 54 8.92 0.15 22.39
CA PHE A 54 9.38 0.71 23.65
C PHE A 54 9.38 -0.37 24.74
N LEU A 55 10.54 -0.99 24.96
CA LEU A 55 10.71 -2.18 25.82
C LEU A 55 10.79 -1.89 27.33
N LEU A 56 10.82 -0.62 27.74
CA LEU A 56 11.21 -0.20 29.10
C LEU A 56 10.14 0.64 29.82
N PRO A 57 8.83 0.29 29.79
CA PRO A 57 7.79 1.08 30.47
C PRO A 57 8.00 1.10 31.98
N ASN A 58 8.49 0.01 32.56
CA ASN A 58 8.75 -0.08 33.99
C ASN A 58 9.92 0.82 34.42
N ALA A 59 10.97 0.93 33.61
CA ALA A 59 12.12 1.77 33.93
C ALA A 59 11.74 3.26 33.85
N VAL A 60 10.99 3.66 32.83
CA VAL A 60 10.49 5.03 32.71
C VAL A 60 9.59 5.40 33.89
N ARG A 61 8.66 4.51 34.28
CA ARG A 61 7.82 4.70 35.46
C ARG A 61 8.65 4.87 36.73
N ALA A 62 9.63 3.99 36.98
CA ALA A 62 10.49 4.08 38.16
C ALA A 62 11.30 5.41 38.19
N HIS A 63 11.82 5.85 37.04
CA HIS A 63 12.52 7.14 36.95
C HIS A 63 11.59 8.34 37.18
N GLN A 64 10.34 8.26 36.73
CA GLN A 64 9.34 9.30 36.94
C GLN A 64 8.92 9.39 38.42
N GLU A 65 8.64 8.26 39.06
CA GLU A 65 8.33 8.18 40.49
C GLU A 65 9.47 8.73 41.35
N TYR A 66 10.72 8.39 41.01
CA TYR A 66 11.90 8.93 41.69
C TYR A 66 11.99 10.45 41.55
N LYS A 67 11.77 11.00 40.34
CA LYS A 67 11.76 12.46 40.12
C LYS A 67 10.63 13.15 40.89
N ALA A 68 9.44 12.57 40.93
CA ALA A 68 8.32 13.11 41.70
C ALA A 68 8.63 13.14 43.20
N ALA A 69 9.22 12.07 43.74
CA ALA A 69 9.66 12.01 45.14
C ALA A 69 10.75 13.04 45.47
N GLN A 70 11.55 13.46 44.49
CA GLN A 70 12.55 14.54 44.66
C GLN A 70 11.95 15.94 44.60
N LEU A 71 10.86 16.16 43.86
CA LEU A 71 10.25 17.48 43.67
C LEU A 71 9.36 17.93 44.86
N GLY A 72 8.94 17.02 45.73
CA GLY A 72 8.03 17.33 46.85
C GLY A 72 6.55 17.26 46.45
N ASP A 73 5.65 17.46 47.42
CA ASP A 73 4.19 17.17 47.36
C ASP A 73 3.41 17.88 46.23
N ASP A 74 4.04 18.80 45.50
CA ASP A 74 3.45 19.57 44.38
C ASP A 74 3.62 18.86 43.01
N ALA A 75 4.22 17.67 42.98
CA ALA A 75 4.48 16.94 41.74
C ALA A 75 3.19 16.36 41.12
N GLU A 76 2.82 16.87 39.95
CA GLU A 76 1.69 16.36 39.14
C GLU A 76 1.88 14.86 38.78
N PRO A 77 0.86 14.02 38.97
CA PRO A 77 0.93 12.60 38.61
C PRO A 77 1.03 12.43 37.08
N TYR A 78 1.92 11.54 36.64
CA TYR A 78 2.17 11.32 35.21
C TYR A 78 0.92 10.82 34.48
N ASN A 79 0.43 11.61 33.52
CA ASN A 79 -0.58 11.19 32.55
C ASN A 79 0.11 10.57 31.32
N PRO A 80 -0.02 9.25 31.09
CA PRO A 80 0.60 8.59 29.94
C PRO A 80 -0.06 8.91 28.59
N ASN A 81 -1.17 9.65 28.56
CA ASN A 81 -1.84 10.07 27.32
C ASN A 81 -1.88 11.61 27.25
N PRO A 82 -1.39 12.24 26.16
CA PRO A 82 -1.49 13.69 26.00
C PRO A 82 -2.95 14.18 25.95
#